data_AF-A0A3C0GGM6-F1
#
_entry.id   AF-A0A3C0GGM6-F1
#
_cell.length_a   1.000
_cell.length_b   1.000
_cell.length_c   1.000
_cell.angle_alpha   90.00
_cell.angle_beta   90.00
_cell.angle_gamma   90.00
#
_symmetry.space_group_name_H-M   'P 1'
#
loop_
_entity.id
_entity.type
_entity.pdbx_description
1 polymer ?
#
loop_
_entity_poly.entity_id
_entity_poly.type
_entity_poly.pdbx_seq_one_letter_code
_entity_poly.pdbx_strand_id
1 'polypeptide(L)'
;MMGDRPVVAFPWDVVPSRFWGRGVCEKGYNSQKALDAEIRARIDALALTVHPMLAMDATRIPRGSRPEVRAGKVILTNGNPAEVLQPFNFGQVNQITFAQADALQKMVQTATGAIDSAGFAGSVNKDSTAAGISMSLGAIIKRHKRTLINFQESFLIPFVTKAAHRYMQFDPENYPVADYRFDAVSTLGLMAREYEVTQLVQLLQTMQADSPIYGQLVEAIIDNMNLSNREELLLRIQQASQ
;
A
#
# COMPACT_ATOMS: atom_id res chain seq x y z
N MET A 1 3.06 -24.96 32.45
CA MET A 1 1.92 -24.63 31.56
C MET A 1 1.92 -23.13 31.28
N MET A 2 1.76 -22.73 30.03
CA MET A 2 1.61 -21.31 29.68
C MET A 2 0.22 -20.86 30.17
N GLY A 3 0.17 -19.92 31.12
CA GLY A 3 -1.07 -19.38 31.69
C GLY A 3 -1.78 -18.37 30.78
N ASP A 4 -1.59 -18.51 29.48
CA ASP A 4 -1.99 -17.53 28.49
C ASP A 4 -3.42 -17.77 27.98
N ARG A 5 -4.06 -16.70 27.49
CA ARG A 5 -5.39 -16.80 26.89
C ARG A 5 -5.27 -17.32 25.44
N PRO A 6 -6.21 -18.15 24.95
CA PRO A 6 -6.26 -18.64 23.58
C PRO A 6 -6.82 -17.59 22.61
N VAL A 7 -6.37 -16.34 22.75
CA VAL A 7 -6.78 -15.21 21.94
C VAL A 7 -5.53 -14.47 21.49
N VAL A 8 -5.44 -14.19 20.19
CA VAL A 8 -4.38 -13.36 19.59
C VAL A 8 -5.03 -12.08 19.10
N ALA A 9 -4.58 -10.94 19.61
CA ALA A 9 -5.00 -9.62 19.16
C ALA A 9 -3.98 -9.10 18.15
N PHE A 10 -4.46 -8.59 17.01
CA PHE A 10 -3.60 -8.16 15.91
C PHE A 10 -3.93 -6.74 15.44
N PRO A 11 -2.99 -5.79 15.54
CA PRO A 11 -3.07 -4.47 14.91
C PRO A 11 -2.26 -4.41 13.60
N TRP A 12 -2.85 -3.85 12.53
CA TRP A 12 -2.13 -3.58 11.27
C TRP A 12 -1.05 -2.49 11.40
N ASP A 13 -1.31 -1.49 12.24
CA ASP A 13 -0.39 -0.38 12.52
C ASP A 13 -0.51 -0.02 14.00
N VAL A 14 0.61 -0.13 14.73
CA VAL A 14 0.67 0.20 16.15
C VAL A 14 0.78 1.72 16.29
N VAL A 15 -0.14 2.33 17.03
CA VAL A 15 -0.11 3.76 17.34
C VAL A 15 0.25 3.92 18.82
N PRO A 16 1.34 4.65 19.15
CA PRO A 16 1.69 4.91 20.54
C PRO A 16 0.51 5.52 21.31
N SER A 17 0.35 5.09 22.56
CA SER A 17 -0.71 5.59 23.46
C SER A 17 -2.15 5.30 23.02
N ARG A 18 -2.37 4.36 22.09
CA ARG A 18 -3.71 3.84 21.77
C ARG A 18 -3.80 2.34 22.03
N PHE A 19 -4.93 1.92 22.57
CA PHE A 19 -5.22 0.50 22.79
C PHE A 19 -5.42 -0.25 21.46
N TRP A 20 -6.18 0.35 20.53
CA TRP A 20 -6.41 -0.21 19.20
C TRP A 20 -5.41 0.33 18.18
N GLY A 21 -4.94 -0.55 17.30
CA GLY A 21 -4.17 -0.17 16.13
C GLY A 21 -5.03 0.54 15.09
N ARG A 22 -4.39 1.11 14.07
CA ARG A 22 -5.07 1.76 12.94
C ARG A 22 -5.16 0.80 11.76
N GLY A 23 -6.34 0.71 11.15
CA GLY A 23 -6.59 -0.10 9.95
C GLY A 23 -5.92 0.47 8.69
N VAL A 24 -5.77 -0.35 7.64
CA VAL A 24 -5.22 0.11 6.35
C VAL A 24 -6.15 1.14 5.70
N CYS A 25 -7.46 0.86 5.67
CA CYS A 25 -8.46 1.77 5.07
C CYS A 25 -8.59 3.10 5.83
N GLU A 26 -8.41 3.08 7.16
CA GLU A 26 -8.47 4.29 7.99
C GLU A 26 -7.38 5.31 7.62
N LYS A 27 -6.26 4.86 7.07
CA LYS A 27 -5.18 5.75 6.60
C LYS A 27 -5.61 6.64 5.43
N GLY A 28 -6.52 6.14 4.58
CA GLY A 28 -7.02 6.85 3.41
C GLY A 28 -8.36 7.56 3.62
N TYR A 29 -8.96 7.46 4.82
CA TYR A 29 -10.36 7.87 5.05
C TYR A 29 -10.64 9.33 4.67
N ASN A 30 -9.81 10.27 5.12
CA ASN A 30 -10.02 11.70 4.84
C ASN A 30 -9.89 12.02 3.35
N SER A 31 -8.87 11.46 2.69
CA SER A 31 -8.64 11.65 1.26
C SER A 31 -9.75 11.01 0.42
N GLN A 32 -10.23 9.83 0.82
CA GLN A 32 -11.37 9.16 0.18
C GLN A 32 -12.65 10.00 0.33
N LYS A 33 -12.92 10.53 1.53
CA LYS A 33 -14.09 11.38 1.76
C LYS A 33 -14.04 12.67 0.92
N ALA A 34 -12.85 13.27 0.78
CA ALA A 34 -12.66 14.44 -0.07
C ALA A 34 -12.85 14.10 -1.57
N LEU A 35 -12.29 12.98 -2.02
CA LEU A 35 -12.44 12.48 -3.38
C LEU A 35 -13.91 12.22 -3.71
N ASP A 36 -14.61 11.52 -2.82
CA ASP A 36 -16.04 11.22 -2.99
C ASP A 36 -16.89 12.49 -3.05
N ALA A 37 -16.56 13.52 -2.27
CA ALA A 37 -17.26 14.80 -2.31
C ALA A 37 -17.05 15.53 -3.65
N GLU A 38 -15.82 15.52 -4.16
CA GLU A 38 -15.45 16.18 -5.41
C GLU A 38 -16.05 15.47 -6.64
N ILE A 39 -16.02 14.14 -6.67
CA ILE A 39 -16.67 13.33 -7.73
C ILE A 39 -18.20 13.55 -7.72
N ARG A 40 -18.84 13.57 -6.55
CA ARG A 40 -20.29 13.83 -6.47
C ARG A 40 -20.65 15.23 -6.97
N ALA A 41 -19.92 16.25 -6.53
CA ALA A 41 -20.13 17.63 -6.98
C ALA A 41 -19.99 17.77 -8.51
N ARG A 42 -19.13 16.97 -9.14
CA ARG A 42 -19.00 16.93 -10.60
C ARG A 42 -20.13 16.25 -11.30
N ILE A 43 -20.64 15.15 -10.78
CA ILE A 43 -21.80 14.48 -11.36
C ILE A 43 -22.97 15.47 -11.40
N ASP A 44 -23.17 16.22 -10.32
CA ASP A 44 -24.20 17.25 -10.24
C ASP A 44 -23.92 18.42 -11.21
N ALA A 45 -22.68 18.91 -11.27
CA ALA A 45 -22.30 19.95 -12.23
C ALA A 45 -22.50 19.50 -13.68
N LEU A 46 -22.07 18.29 -14.04
CA LEU A 46 -22.27 17.70 -15.36
C LEU A 46 -23.76 17.58 -15.68
N ALA A 47 -24.57 17.11 -14.73
CA ALA A 47 -26.02 17.02 -14.92
C ALA A 47 -26.63 18.40 -15.24
N LEU A 48 -26.23 19.45 -14.52
CA LEU A 48 -26.69 20.82 -14.76
C LEU A 48 -26.14 21.43 -16.06
N THR A 49 -24.98 20.97 -16.55
CA THR A 49 -24.48 21.41 -17.86
C THR A 49 -25.16 20.73 -19.03
N VAL A 50 -25.53 19.45 -18.89
CA VAL A 50 -26.18 18.66 -19.95
C VAL A 50 -27.68 18.96 -20.00
N HIS A 51 -28.31 19.10 -18.82
CA HIS A 51 -29.73 19.42 -18.66
C HIS A 51 -29.87 20.70 -17.82
N PRO A 52 -29.56 21.87 -18.40
CA PRO A 52 -29.63 23.12 -17.67
C PRO A 52 -31.08 23.48 -17.32
N MET A 53 -31.25 23.98 -16.11
CA MET A 53 -32.49 24.61 -15.70
C MET A 53 -32.62 25.96 -16.40
N LEU A 54 -33.59 26.07 -17.31
CA LEU A 54 -33.87 27.29 -18.06
C LEU A 54 -35.04 28.04 -17.42
N ALA A 55 -34.80 29.29 -17.04
CA ALA A 55 -35.85 30.22 -16.62
C ALA A 55 -36.02 31.28 -17.70
N MET A 56 -37.25 31.47 -18.17
CA MET A 56 -37.61 32.51 -19.15
C MET A 56 -38.84 33.27 -18.65
N ASP A 57 -38.89 34.56 -18.97
CA ASP A 57 -40.02 35.43 -18.64
C ASP A 57 -41.32 34.94 -19.31
N ALA A 58 -42.31 34.58 -18.48
CA ALA A 58 -43.59 34.05 -18.90
C ALA A 58 -44.39 35.01 -19.80
N THR A 59 -44.13 36.32 -19.73
CA THR A 59 -44.81 37.32 -20.55
C THR A 59 -44.30 37.37 -21.99
N ARG A 60 -43.09 36.85 -22.24
CA ARG A 60 -42.42 36.86 -23.54
C ARG A 60 -42.46 35.51 -24.26
N ILE A 61 -43.01 34.48 -23.61
CA ILE A 61 -43.20 33.16 -24.20
C ILE A 61 -44.48 33.15 -25.05
N PRO A 62 -44.39 32.89 -26.38
CA PRO A 62 -45.58 32.71 -27.20
C PRO A 62 -46.41 31.52 -26.70
N ARG A 63 -47.73 31.70 -26.57
CA ARG A 63 -48.65 30.61 -26.16
C ARG A 63 -48.49 29.42 -27.12
N GLY A 64 -48.17 28.24 -26.57
CA GLY A 64 -47.97 27.01 -27.34
C GLY A 64 -46.53 26.74 -27.82
N SER A 65 -45.55 27.56 -27.42
CA SER A 65 -44.15 27.28 -27.76
C SER A 65 -43.65 26.01 -27.05
N ARG A 66 -43.23 25.02 -27.83
CA ARG A 66 -42.50 23.85 -27.32
C ARG A 66 -40.99 24.14 -27.34
N PRO A 67 -40.25 23.88 -26.25
CA PRO A 67 -38.79 24.00 -26.21
C PRO A 67 -38.12 22.83 -26.94
N GLU A 68 -38.55 22.56 -28.17
CA GLU A 68 -37.97 21.58 -29.07
C GLU A 68 -37.24 22.32 -30.20
N VAL A 69 -35.93 22.12 -30.27
CA VAL A 69 -35.11 22.52 -31.41
C VAL A 69 -34.80 21.25 -32.20
N ARG A 70 -35.22 21.21 -33.46
CA ARG A 70 -34.94 20.11 -34.38
C ARG A 70 -33.86 20.55 -35.35
N ALA A 71 -32.99 19.62 -35.78
CA ALA A 71 -31.98 19.91 -36.79
C ALA A 71 -32.64 20.49 -38.05
N GLY A 72 -32.15 21.63 -38.54
CA GLY A 72 -32.72 22.34 -39.68
C GLY A 72 -33.89 23.31 -39.37
N LYS A 73 -34.28 23.49 -38.10
CA LYS A 73 -35.28 24.51 -37.72
C LYS A 73 -34.71 25.92 -37.88
N VAL A 74 -35.28 26.70 -38.78
CA VAL A 74 -34.94 28.13 -38.97
C VAL A 74 -35.74 28.97 -37.98
N ILE A 75 -35.05 29.77 -37.17
CA ILE A 75 -35.67 30.73 -36.25
C ILE A 75 -35.73 32.07 -36.96
N LEU A 76 -36.94 32.54 -37.23
CA LEU A 76 -37.16 33.89 -37.78
C LEU A 76 -36.90 34.91 -36.65
N THR A 77 -35.87 35.72 -36.81
CA THR A 77 -35.52 36.80 -35.89
C THR A 77 -35.68 38.14 -36.62
N ASN A 78 -36.21 39.15 -35.92
CA ASN A 78 -36.28 40.51 -36.43
C ASN A 78 -35.01 41.25 -36.02
N GLY A 79 -33.98 41.25 -36.86
CA GLY A 79 -32.69 41.91 -36.60
C GLY A 79 -31.48 40.98 -36.74
N ASN A 80 -30.31 41.42 -36.25
CA ASN A 80 -29.09 40.61 -36.26
C ASN A 80 -29.25 39.41 -35.30
N PRO A 81 -29.18 38.16 -35.80
CA PRO A 81 -29.38 36.98 -34.96
C PRO A 81 -28.43 36.90 -33.75
N ALA A 82 -27.22 37.47 -33.84
CA ALA A 82 -26.25 37.46 -32.74
C ALA A 82 -26.66 38.31 -31.53
N GLU A 83 -27.52 39.31 -31.72
CA GLU A 83 -28.02 40.20 -30.66
C GLU A 83 -29.37 39.69 -30.10
N VAL A 84 -30.14 39.00 -30.94
CA VAL A 84 -31.46 38.46 -30.57
C VAL A 84 -31.35 37.07 -29.93
N LEU A 85 -30.38 36.26 -30.36
CA LEU A 85 -30.10 34.93 -29.82
C LEU A 85 -28.84 34.99 -28.97
N GLN A 86 -29.00 35.28 -27.67
CA GLN A 86 -27.90 35.15 -26.73
C GLN A 86 -27.69 33.66 -26.41
N PRO A 87 -26.54 33.05 -26.78
CA PRO A 87 -26.25 31.69 -26.38
C PRO A 87 -26.11 31.63 -24.86
N PHE A 88 -26.88 30.75 -24.24
CA PHE A 88 -26.68 30.46 -22.82
C PHE A 88 -25.32 29.80 -22.63
N ASN A 89 -24.41 30.51 -21.97
CA ASN A 89 -23.12 29.94 -21.58
C ASN A 89 -23.33 29.09 -20.32
N PHE A 90 -23.50 27.78 -20.51
CA PHE A 90 -23.56 26.84 -19.41
C PHE A 90 -22.14 26.63 -18.87
N GLY A 91 -21.96 26.82 -17.56
CA GLY A 91 -20.63 26.78 -16.93
C GLY A 91 -19.85 25.54 -17.32
N GLN A 92 -18.57 25.68 -17.65
CA GLN A 92 -17.76 24.54 -18.04
C GLN A 92 -17.25 23.82 -16.79
N VAL A 93 -17.31 22.49 -16.80
CA VAL A 93 -16.58 21.67 -15.80
C VAL A 93 -15.09 21.90 -16.04
N ASN A 94 -14.49 22.75 -15.21
CA ASN A 94 -13.16 23.28 -15.45
C ASN A 94 -12.09 22.18 -15.28
N GLN A 95 -11.12 22.10 -16.19
CA GLN A 95 -10.06 21.08 -16.21
C GLN A 95 -9.27 21.01 -14.89
N ILE A 96 -9.18 22.13 -14.16
CA ILE A 96 -8.55 22.26 -12.84
C ILE A 96 -9.11 21.24 -11.84
N THR A 97 -10.41 21.00 -11.87
CA THR A 97 -11.01 20.00 -10.99
C THR A 97 -10.44 18.61 -11.29
N PHE A 98 -10.08 18.28 -12.54
CA PHE A 98 -9.62 16.92 -12.90
C PHE A 98 -8.24 16.63 -12.34
N ALA A 99 -7.39 17.65 -12.32
CA ALA A 99 -6.12 17.59 -11.62
C ALA A 99 -6.31 17.38 -10.09
N GLN A 100 -7.35 17.97 -9.49
CA GLN A 100 -7.64 17.80 -8.07
C GLN A 100 -8.15 16.39 -7.74
N ALA A 101 -9.07 15.84 -8.55
CA ALA A 101 -9.54 14.46 -8.44
C ALA A 101 -8.37 13.45 -8.49
N ASP A 102 -7.51 13.60 -9.50
CA ASP A 102 -6.34 12.74 -9.70
C ASP A 102 -5.35 12.84 -8.54
N ALA A 103 -5.13 14.05 -8.00
CA ALA A 103 -4.27 14.26 -6.85
C ALA A 103 -4.83 13.58 -5.58
N LEU A 104 -6.15 13.67 -5.36
CA LEU A 104 -6.81 13.01 -4.23
C LEU A 104 -6.78 11.49 -4.38
N GLN A 105 -6.99 10.96 -5.59
CA GLN A 105 -6.86 9.52 -5.88
C GLN A 105 -5.43 9.02 -5.62
N LYS A 106 -4.41 9.74 -6.07
CA LYS A 106 -3.00 9.43 -5.78
C LYS A 106 -2.71 9.46 -4.27
N MET A 107 -3.30 10.42 -3.55
CA MET A 107 -3.16 10.50 -2.08
C MET A 107 -3.77 9.28 -1.39
N VAL A 108 -4.97 8.83 -1.81
CA VAL A 108 -5.61 7.61 -1.30
C VAL A 108 -4.73 6.39 -1.56
N GLN A 109 -4.29 6.18 -2.80
CA GLN A 109 -3.43 5.05 -3.18
C GLN A 109 -2.11 5.03 -2.41
N THR A 110 -1.49 6.18 -2.21
CA THR A 110 -0.24 6.29 -1.43
C THR A 110 -0.47 6.04 0.07
N ALA A 111 -1.62 6.46 0.60
CA ALA A 111 -1.98 6.27 2.00
C ALA A 111 -2.32 4.80 2.34
N THR A 112 -3.06 4.12 1.46
CA THR A 112 -3.48 2.72 1.65
C THR A 112 -2.45 1.73 1.12
N GLY A 113 -1.59 2.14 0.19
CA GLY A 113 -0.69 1.24 -0.54
C GLY A 113 -1.41 0.41 -1.62
N ALA A 114 -2.69 0.65 -1.87
CA ALA A 114 -3.47 -0.03 -2.90
C ALA A 114 -3.21 0.62 -4.27
N ILE A 115 -2.00 0.42 -4.80
CA ILE A 115 -1.63 0.95 -6.11
C ILE A 115 -2.08 -0.04 -7.17
N ASP A 116 -2.79 0.47 -8.15
CA ASP A 116 -3.05 -0.27 -9.37
C ASP A 116 -1.76 -0.34 -10.20
N SER A 117 -1.16 -1.52 -10.26
CA SER A 117 0.02 -1.79 -11.08
C SER A 117 -0.22 -1.59 -12.57
N ALA A 118 -1.48 -1.68 -13.04
CA ALA A 118 -1.84 -1.43 -14.43
C ALA A 118 -2.00 0.08 -14.73
N GLY A 119 -2.63 0.84 -13.83
CA GLY A 119 -2.78 2.29 -13.94
C GLY A 119 -1.46 3.06 -13.86
N PHE A 120 -0.48 2.57 -13.07
CA PHE A 120 0.84 3.20 -12.99
C PHE A 120 1.59 3.10 -14.32
N ALA A 121 1.52 1.94 -15.00
CA ALA A 121 2.12 1.71 -16.32
C ALA A 121 1.54 2.62 -17.43
N GLY A 122 0.25 2.98 -17.35
CA GLY A 122 -0.39 3.92 -18.28
C GLY A 122 0.04 5.38 -18.07
N SER A 123 0.48 5.75 -16.87
CA SER A 123 1.06 7.08 -16.57
C SER A 123 2.56 7.19 -16.90
N VAL A 124 3.20 6.09 -17.33
CA VAL A 124 4.58 6.03 -17.85
C VAL A 124 4.62 6.55 -19.29
N ASN A 125 4.03 7.72 -19.53
CA ASN A 125 4.17 8.35 -20.84
C ASN A 125 5.42 9.25 -20.83
N LYS A 126 6.45 8.78 -21.55
CA LYS A 126 7.70 9.42 -22.06
C LYS A 126 8.58 10.34 -21.19
N ASP A 127 8.11 10.96 -20.11
CA ASP A 127 8.90 11.92 -19.32
C ASP A 127 9.18 11.50 -17.87
N SER A 128 8.61 10.37 -17.41
CA SER A 128 8.84 9.86 -16.05
C SER A 128 10.18 9.12 -15.98
N THR A 129 11.19 9.73 -15.35
CA THR A 129 12.51 9.12 -15.16
C THR A 129 12.39 7.83 -14.35
N ALA A 130 13.02 6.74 -14.81
CA ALA A 130 13.03 5.45 -14.12
C ALA A 130 13.48 5.55 -12.63
N ALA A 131 14.33 6.54 -12.31
CA ALA A 131 14.73 6.88 -10.95
C ALA A 131 13.57 7.40 -10.08
N GLY A 132 12.73 8.30 -10.60
CA GLY A 132 11.57 8.84 -9.88
C GLY A 132 10.50 7.77 -9.61
N ILE A 133 10.31 6.87 -10.56
CA ILE A 133 9.43 5.69 -10.41
C ILE A 133 9.98 4.79 -9.30
N SER A 134 11.27 4.43 -9.35
CA SER A 134 11.91 3.57 -8.35
C SER A 134 11.86 4.17 -6.93
N MET A 135 12.06 5.48 -6.81
CA MET A 135 11.96 6.19 -5.52
C MET A 135 10.54 6.17 -4.95
N SER A 136 9.53 6.45 -5.78
CA SER A 136 8.13 6.41 -5.34
C SER A 136 7.73 4.99 -4.92
N LEU A 137 8.03 3.98 -5.74
CA LEU A 137 7.77 2.58 -5.42
C LEU A 137 8.49 2.14 -4.13
N GLY A 138 9.71 2.63 -3.90
CA GLY A 138 10.48 2.37 -2.68
C GLY A 138 9.78 2.87 -1.41
N ALA A 139 9.13 4.03 -1.44
CA ALA A 139 8.37 4.54 -0.30
C ALA A 139 7.14 3.68 0.03
N ILE A 140 6.48 3.13 -0.99
CA ILE A 140 5.33 2.24 -0.85
C ILE A 140 5.76 0.85 -0.36
N ILE A 141 6.83 0.30 -0.93
CA ILE A 141 7.42 -0.98 -0.51
C ILE A 141 7.79 -0.93 0.98
N LYS A 142 8.39 0.18 1.46
CA LYS A 142 8.68 0.36 2.89
C LYS A 142 7.43 0.28 3.76
N ARG A 143 6.31 0.87 3.34
CA ARG A 143 5.03 0.80 4.07
C ARG A 143 4.47 -0.63 4.08
N HIS A 144 4.51 -1.33 2.94
CA HIS A 144 4.08 -2.73 2.85
C HIS A 144 4.94 -3.66 3.71
N LYS A 145 6.26 -3.49 3.70
CA LYS A 145 7.16 -4.23 4.58
C LYS A 145 6.80 -4.00 6.04
N ARG A 146 6.56 -2.74 6.46
CA ARG A 146 6.13 -2.46 7.84
C ARG A 146 4.84 -3.17 8.22
N THR A 147 3.82 -3.13 7.36
CA THR A 147 2.55 -3.84 7.64
C THR A 147 2.72 -5.35 7.69
N LEU A 148 3.60 -5.92 6.85
CA LEU A 148 3.90 -7.36 6.89
C LEU A 148 4.67 -7.75 8.16
N ILE A 149 5.65 -6.95 8.57
CA ILE A 149 6.39 -7.16 9.83
C ILE A 149 5.42 -7.14 11.00
N ASN A 150 4.54 -6.13 11.10
CA ASN A 150 3.54 -6.05 12.14
C ASN A 150 2.63 -7.31 12.17
N PHE A 151 2.22 -7.81 11.00
CA PHE A 151 1.44 -9.05 10.89
C PHE A 151 2.23 -10.27 11.37
N GLN A 152 3.49 -10.40 10.99
CA GLN A 152 4.32 -11.52 11.42
C GLN A 152 4.59 -11.49 12.92
N GLU A 153 4.97 -10.34 13.47
CA GLU A 153 5.34 -10.19 14.89
C GLU A 153 4.12 -10.21 15.82
N SER A 154 3.01 -9.58 15.43
CA SER A 154 1.85 -9.44 16.31
C SER A 154 0.82 -10.55 16.14
N PHE A 155 0.77 -11.23 14.99
CA PHE A 155 -0.19 -12.31 14.74
C PHE A 155 0.49 -13.65 14.54
N LEU A 156 1.35 -13.79 13.52
CA LEU A 156 1.83 -15.10 13.06
C LEU A 156 2.70 -15.80 14.10
N ILE A 157 3.72 -15.11 14.64
CA ILE A 157 4.60 -15.66 15.67
C ILE A 157 3.81 -16.02 16.95
N PRO A 158 3.02 -15.12 17.56
CA PRO A 158 2.21 -15.45 18.73
C PRO A 158 1.23 -16.59 18.48
N PHE A 159 0.61 -16.64 17.29
CA PHE A 159 -0.32 -17.71 16.92
C PHE A 159 0.38 -19.07 16.86
N VAL A 160 1.52 -19.17 16.16
CA VAL A 160 2.27 -20.42 16.02
C VAL A 160 2.80 -20.88 17.37
N THR A 161 3.39 -20.00 18.18
CA THR A 161 3.88 -20.35 19.52
C THR A 161 2.76 -20.85 20.41
N LYS A 162 1.61 -20.18 20.43
CA LYS A 162 0.43 -20.63 21.19
C LYS A 162 -0.07 -21.99 20.71
N ALA A 163 -0.19 -22.17 19.39
CA ALA A 163 -0.62 -23.44 18.81
C ALA A 163 0.34 -24.57 19.18
N ALA A 164 1.65 -24.38 19.02
CA ALA A 164 2.67 -25.37 19.37
C ALA A 164 2.59 -25.79 20.84
N HIS A 165 2.49 -24.85 21.77
CA HIS A 165 2.34 -25.15 23.19
C HIS A 165 1.05 -25.92 23.51
N ARG A 166 -0.03 -25.72 22.75
CA ARG A 166 -1.28 -26.48 22.92
C ARG A 166 -1.17 -27.87 22.32
N TYR A 167 -0.55 -28.03 21.16
CA TYR A 167 -0.26 -29.36 20.59
C TYR A 167 0.58 -30.20 21.56
N MET A 168 1.65 -29.63 22.12
CA MET A 168 2.47 -30.32 23.13
C MET A 168 1.71 -30.67 24.42
N GLN A 169 0.64 -29.94 24.76
CA GLN A 169 -0.19 -30.22 25.94
C GLN A 169 -1.20 -31.35 25.70
N PHE A 170 -1.72 -31.47 24.48
CA PHE A 170 -2.83 -32.36 24.15
C PHE A 170 -2.44 -33.58 23.30
N ASP A 171 -1.19 -33.67 22.84
CA ASP A 171 -0.62 -34.81 22.12
C ASP A 171 0.60 -35.39 22.86
N PRO A 172 0.39 -36.09 23.99
CA PRO A 172 1.47 -36.68 24.77
C PRO A 172 2.12 -37.91 24.10
N GLU A 173 1.52 -38.46 23.03
CA GLU A 173 2.10 -39.59 22.29
C GLU A 173 3.26 -39.13 21.40
N ASN A 174 3.09 -38.02 20.69
CA ASN A 174 4.15 -37.47 19.84
C ASN A 174 5.13 -36.55 20.60
N TYR A 175 4.70 -35.97 21.72
CA TYR A 175 5.52 -35.10 22.56
C TYR A 175 5.66 -35.67 23.97
N PRO A 176 6.60 -36.61 24.19
CA PRO A 176 6.87 -37.14 25.53
C PRO A 176 7.29 -36.04 26.51
N VAL A 177 7.14 -36.26 27.81
CA VAL A 177 7.45 -35.25 28.84
C VAL A 177 8.96 -34.96 28.88
N ALA A 178 9.39 -33.99 28.09
CA ALA A 178 10.76 -33.49 27.99
C ALA A 178 10.76 -31.96 27.88
N ASP A 179 11.92 -31.34 28.13
CA ASP A 179 12.09 -29.90 28.00
C ASP A 179 12.21 -29.49 26.52
N TYR A 180 11.09 -29.12 25.91
CA TYR A 180 11.06 -28.55 24.57
C TYR A 180 11.15 -27.03 24.62
N ARG A 181 12.14 -26.48 23.90
CA ARG A 181 12.23 -25.05 23.60
C ARG A 181 11.77 -24.81 22.17
N PHE A 182 10.69 -24.05 22.00
CA PHE A 182 10.16 -23.72 20.69
C PHE A 182 10.46 -22.26 20.33
N ASP A 183 11.24 -22.06 19.27
CA ASP A 183 11.59 -20.73 18.77
C ASP A 183 10.96 -20.52 17.37
N ALA A 184 9.92 -19.69 17.29
CA ALA A 184 9.31 -19.31 16.02
C ALA A 184 10.11 -18.18 15.36
N VAL A 185 10.51 -18.38 14.09
CA VAL A 185 11.25 -17.40 13.30
C VAL A 185 10.43 -17.03 12.06
N SER A 186 10.41 -15.73 11.70
CA SER A 186 9.70 -15.27 10.51
C SER A 186 10.53 -15.45 9.24
N THR A 187 9.85 -15.59 8.09
CA THR A 187 10.51 -15.67 6.77
C THR A 187 11.30 -14.41 6.42
N LEU A 188 10.86 -13.23 6.88
CA LEU A 188 11.64 -12.00 6.71
C LEU A 188 12.95 -12.03 7.49
N GLY A 189 12.94 -12.62 8.69
CA GLY A 189 14.16 -12.85 9.47
C GLY A 189 15.11 -13.85 8.80
N LEU A 190 14.57 -14.91 8.17
CA LEU A 190 15.36 -15.87 7.40
C LEU A 190 16.01 -15.22 6.17
N MET A 191 15.24 -14.46 5.38
CA MET A 191 15.77 -13.77 4.20
C MET A 191 16.81 -12.70 4.55
N ALA A 192 16.64 -11.99 5.68
CA ALA A 192 17.64 -11.03 6.15
C ALA A 192 18.96 -11.73 6.50
N ARG A 193 18.90 -12.87 7.20
CA ARG A 193 20.06 -13.70 7.48
C ARG A 193 20.73 -14.23 6.22
N GLU A 194 19.96 -14.73 5.24
CA GLU A 194 20.51 -15.17 3.95
C GLU A 194 21.22 -14.03 3.21
N TYR A 195 20.65 -12.83 3.26
CA TYR A 195 21.26 -11.65 2.67
C TYR A 195 22.55 -11.23 3.40
N GLU A 196 22.56 -11.24 4.73
CA GLU A 196 23.76 -11.00 5.54
C GLU A 196 24.86 -12.03 5.23
N VAL A 197 24.51 -13.32 5.16
CA VAL A 197 25.45 -14.37 4.73
C VAL A 197 26.00 -14.09 3.34
N THR A 198 25.16 -13.65 2.39
CA THR A 198 25.60 -13.31 1.03
C THR A 198 26.59 -12.13 1.04
N GLN A 199 26.35 -11.10 1.84
CA GLN A 199 27.27 -9.97 1.99
C GLN A 199 28.59 -10.40 2.65
N LEU A 200 28.54 -11.21 3.71
CA LEU A 200 29.73 -11.72 4.37
C LEU A 200 30.56 -12.61 3.43
N VAL A 201 29.92 -13.44 2.60
CA VAL A 201 30.61 -14.24 1.57
C VAL A 201 31.28 -13.35 0.51
N GLN A 202 30.62 -12.27 0.08
CA GLN A 202 31.24 -11.31 -0.84
C GLN A 202 32.45 -10.61 -0.22
N LEU A 203 32.35 -10.21 1.05
CA LEU A 203 33.49 -9.64 1.78
C LEU A 203 34.64 -10.64 1.87
N LEU A 204 34.34 -11.90 2.20
CA LEU A 204 35.32 -12.98 2.26
C LEU A 204 36.05 -13.16 0.91
N GLN A 205 35.33 -13.12 -0.21
CA GLN A 205 35.91 -13.23 -1.56
C GLN A 205 36.84 -12.05 -1.93
N THR A 206 36.60 -10.88 -1.36
CA THR A 206 37.42 -9.68 -1.61
C THR A 206 38.59 -9.51 -0.64
N MET A 207 38.63 -10.29 0.45
CA MET A 207 39.70 -10.25 1.45
C MET A 207 40.82 -11.24 1.13
N GLN A 208 42.05 -10.87 1.48
CA GLN A 208 43.20 -11.78 1.38
C GLN A 208 43.15 -12.82 2.51
N ALA A 209 43.48 -14.08 2.19
CA ALA A 209 43.40 -15.21 3.12
C ALA A 209 44.30 -15.05 4.37
N ASP A 210 45.36 -14.24 4.29
CA ASP A 210 46.28 -13.94 5.41
C ASP A 210 45.76 -12.82 6.34
N SER A 211 44.55 -12.31 6.11
CA SER A 211 43.99 -11.28 6.98
C SER A 211 43.62 -11.86 8.36
N PRO A 212 44.02 -11.22 9.47
CA PRO A 212 43.70 -11.69 10.83
C PRO A 212 42.19 -11.72 11.13
N ILE A 213 41.36 -11.08 10.30
CA ILE A 213 39.90 -11.02 10.43
C ILE A 213 39.22 -12.19 9.67
N TYR A 214 39.95 -12.90 8.80
CA TYR A 214 39.39 -13.96 7.95
C TYR A 214 38.68 -15.05 8.76
N GLY A 215 39.30 -15.51 9.86
CA GLY A 215 38.70 -16.52 10.76
C GLY A 215 37.41 -16.04 11.44
N GLN A 216 37.38 -14.79 11.92
CA GLN A 216 36.20 -14.19 12.53
C GLN A 216 35.05 -14.04 11.52
N LEU A 217 35.38 -13.79 10.26
CA LEU A 217 34.39 -13.63 9.20
C LEU A 217 33.79 -14.98 8.78
N VAL A 218 34.59 -16.05 8.78
CA VAL A 218 34.11 -17.43 8.58
C VAL A 218 33.22 -17.87 9.75
N GLU A 219 33.60 -17.53 10.99
CA GLU A 219 32.77 -17.79 12.19
C GLU A 219 31.41 -17.09 12.09
N ALA A 220 31.41 -15.80 11.73
CA ALA A 220 30.18 -15.02 11.53
C ALA A 220 29.28 -15.54 10.39
N ILE A 221 29.86 -16.13 9.33
CA ILE A 221 29.08 -16.78 8.26
C ILE A 221 28.38 -18.02 8.81
N ILE A 222 29.11 -18.89 9.51
CA ILE A 222 28.57 -20.15 10.06
C ILE A 222 27.52 -19.87 11.15
N ASP A 223 27.70 -18.81 11.94
CA ASP A 223 26.73 -18.34 12.93
C ASP A 223 25.44 -17.79 12.32
N ASN A 224 25.44 -17.37 11.06
CA ASN A 224 24.24 -16.91 10.39
C ASN A 224 23.60 -17.97 9.47
N MET A 225 24.31 -19.07 9.17
CA MET A 225 23.78 -20.19 8.39
C MET A 225 22.94 -21.15 9.23
N ASN A 226 21.82 -21.63 8.68
CA ASN A 226 20.95 -22.60 9.34
C ASN A 226 21.48 -24.03 9.16
N LEU A 227 22.58 -24.36 9.85
CA LEU A 227 23.24 -25.67 9.80
C LEU A 227 22.87 -26.51 11.04
N SER A 228 22.49 -27.77 10.83
CA SER A 228 22.17 -28.71 11.91
C SER A 228 23.35 -29.00 12.85
N ASN A 229 24.60 -28.88 12.36
CA ASN A 229 25.82 -29.16 13.11
C ASN A 229 26.63 -27.90 13.43
N ARG A 230 25.96 -26.76 13.63
CA ARG A 230 26.61 -25.45 13.84
C ARG A 230 27.64 -25.48 14.98
N GLU A 231 27.26 -26.00 16.14
CA GLU A 231 28.13 -26.00 17.33
C GLU A 231 29.40 -26.84 17.13
N GLU A 232 29.30 -27.98 16.44
CA GLU A 232 30.45 -28.81 16.10
C GLU A 232 31.41 -28.12 15.13
N LEU A 233 30.89 -27.34 14.18
CA LEU A 233 31.69 -26.61 13.21
C LEU A 233 32.41 -25.41 13.83
N LEU A 234 31.74 -24.67 14.72
CA LEU A 234 32.34 -23.57 15.48
C LEU A 234 33.48 -24.07 16.38
N LEU A 235 33.26 -25.18 17.09
CA LEU A 235 34.30 -25.81 17.92
C LEU A 235 35.54 -26.20 17.11
N ARG A 236 35.36 -26.75 15.90
CA ARG A 236 36.49 -27.11 15.02
C ARG A 236 37.23 -25.89 14.49
N ILE A 237 36.55 -24.78 14.23
CA ILE A 237 37.18 -23.53 13.77
C ILE A 237 37.95 -22.87 14.91
N GLN A 238 37.39 -22.84 16.11
CA GLN A 238 38.08 -22.34 17.30
C GLN A 238 39.34 -23.18 17.62
N GLN A 239 39.26 -24.50 17.46
CA GLN A 239 40.42 -25.40 17.58
C GLN A 239 41.47 -25.20 16.48
N ALA A 240 41.06 -24.83 15.26
CA ALA A 240 41.97 -24.53 14.15
C ALA A 240 42.57 -23.11 14.22
N SER A 241 42.01 -22.23 15.06
CA SER A 241 42.47 -20.85 15.27
C SER A 241 43.47 -20.70 16.44
N GLN A 242 43.66 -21.75 17.24
CA GLN A 242 44.74 -21.88 18.24
C GLN A 242 45.99 -22.46 17.59
#